data_AF-A0A7S3ANR3-F1
#
_entry.id   AF-A0A7S3ANR3-F1
#
_cell.length_a   1.000
_cell.length_b   1.000
_cell.length_c   1.000
_cell.angle_alpha   90.00
_cell.angle_beta   90.00
_cell.angle_gamma   90.00
#
_symmetry.space_group_name_H-M   'P 1'
#
loop_
_entity.id
_entity.type
_entity.pdbx_description
1 polymer ?
#
loop_
_entity_poly.entity_id
_entity_poly.type
_entity_poly.pdbx_seq_one_letter_code
_entity_poly.pdbx_strand_id
1 'polypeptide(L)'
;MVFIEAKAHFGMWAITSAPLILGLDLREPRAVDFAWPIITNREILAVHAAWPAGPHPQMGGALPGGMVATDGKFIDGTIKPENMTWQVWAKNVTATSVAVLLVNAGDATQDVAVHLDGIVPCRPAGLCNESHLEHLCAPTCRTNGGGGSGAVRITARDLWARAALPDVRGGTFVAEGLAPHDSKFVLLTAVTGSGDAPQSTVPSARTNLAFRVPRG
;
A
#
# COMPACT_ATOMS: atom_id res chain seq x y z
N MET A 1 -4.11 18.86 -15.63
CA MET A 1 -3.39 17.80 -14.91
C MET A 1 -2.49 17.10 -15.91
N VAL A 2 -1.17 17.17 -15.71
CA VAL A 2 -0.21 16.44 -16.56
C VAL A 2 -0.14 14.97 -16.15
N PHE A 3 0.52 14.13 -16.96
CA PHE A 3 0.52 12.67 -16.75
C PHE A 3 1.02 12.26 -15.35
N ILE A 4 2.10 12.88 -14.86
CA ILE A 4 2.69 12.57 -13.55
C ILE A 4 1.75 12.96 -12.40
N GLU A 5 1.07 14.11 -12.49
CA GLU A 5 0.08 14.54 -11.51
C GLU A 5 -1.14 13.60 -11.52
N ALA A 6 -1.59 13.17 -12.69
CA ALA A 6 -2.70 12.21 -12.83
C ALA A 6 -2.37 10.86 -12.21
N LYS A 7 -1.12 10.41 -12.42
CA LYS A 7 -0.58 9.19 -11.80
C LYS A 7 -0.57 9.33 -10.27
N ALA A 8 -0.02 10.42 -9.74
CA ALA A 8 0.02 10.68 -8.29
C ALA A 8 -1.38 10.77 -7.67
N HIS A 9 -2.30 11.50 -8.31
CA HIS A 9 -3.69 11.64 -7.87
C HIS A 9 -4.42 10.28 -7.84
N PHE A 10 -4.30 9.47 -8.89
CA PHE A 10 -4.87 8.12 -8.90
C PHE A 10 -4.28 7.23 -7.81
N GLY A 11 -2.94 7.28 -7.62
CA GLY A 11 -2.27 6.55 -6.55
C GLY A 11 -2.80 6.91 -5.17
N MET A 12 -3.03 8.21 -4.92
CA MET A 12 -3.58 8.71 -3.66
C MET A 12 -5.01 8.22 -3.40
N TRP A 13 -5.88 8.25 -4.42
CA TRP A 13 -7.24 7.72 -4.31
C TRP A 13 -7.24 6.21 -4.08
N ALA A 14 -6.36 5.50 -4.77
CA ALA A 14 -6.23 4.06 -4.61
C ALA A 14 -5.76 3.68 -3.19
N ILE A 15 -4.71 4.33 -2.67
CA ILE A 15 -4.17 3.98 -1.35
C ILE A 15 -5.11 4.36 -0.20
N THR A 16 -5.93 5.40 -0.36
CA THR A 16 -6.96 5.77 0.63
C THR A 16 -8.25 4.98 0.45
N SER A 17 -8.34 4.08 -0.54
CA SER A 17 -9.57 3.36 -0.90
C SER A 17 -10.75 4.28 -1.23
N ALA A 18 -10.46 5.51 -1.69
CA ALA A 18 -11.49 6.46 -2.08
C ALA A 18 -12.23 5.98 -3.34
N PRO A 19 -13.53 6.31 -3.50
CA PRO A 19 -14.28 5.94 -4.70
C PRO A 19 -13.58 6.36 -6.00
N LEU A 20 -13.32 5.40 -6.88
CA LEU A 20 -12.70 5.63 -8.19
C LEU A 20 -13.78 5.92 -9.25
N ILE A 21 -14.30 7.15 -9.24
CA ILE A 21 -15.32 7.61 -10.20
C ILE A 21 -14.64 8.38 -11.33
N LEU A 22 -14.85 7.94 -12.57
CA LEU A 22 -14.29 8.61 -13.75
C LEU A 22 -15.13 9.82 -14.14
N GLY A 23 -14.48 10.98 -14.24
CA GLY A 23 -15.05 12.21 -14.80
C GLY A 23 -14.36 12.60 -16.11
N LEU A 24 -14.51 11.80 -17.17
CA LEU A 24 -13.93 12.08 -18.49
C LEU A 24 -14.89 11.67 -19.62
N ASP A 25 -14.81 12.34 -20.78
CA ASP A 25 -15.60 11.98 -21.95
C ASP A 25 -15.01 10.75 -22.64
N LEU A 26 -15.69 9.61 -22.50
CA LEU A 26 -15.26 8.33 -23.10
C LEU A 26 -15.29 8.34 -24.64
N ARG A 27 -15.91 9.34 -25.26
CA ARG A 27 -15.93 9.50 -26.71
C ARG A 27 -14.74 10.27 -27.24
N GLU A 28 -13.96 10.93 -26.37
CA GLU A 28 -12.74 11.66 -26.73
C GLU A 28 -11.53 10.72 -26.64
N PRO A 29 -10.98 10.22 -27.77
CA PRO A 29 -9.94 9.21 -27.75
C PRO A 29 -8.67 9.70 -27.04
N ARG A 30 -8.34 11.00 -27.16
CA ARG A 30 -7.15 11.55 -26.49
C ARG A 30 -7.26 11.51 -24.98
N ALA A 31 -8.46 11.75 -24.43
CA ALA A 31 -8.71 11.69 -23.01
C ALA A 31 -8.63 10.23 -22.50
N VAL A 32 -9.18 9.29 -23.28
CA VAL A 32 -9.10 7.86 -22.97
C VAL A 32 -7.65 7.38 -23.04
N ASP A 33 -6.92 7.66 -24.12
CA ASP A 33 -5.52 7.25 -24.31
C ASP A 33 -4.61 7.79 -23.21
N PHE A 34 -4.84 9.03 -22.77
CA PHE A 34 -4.13 9.63 -21.65
C PHE A 34 -4.38 8.89 -20.33
N ALA A 35 -5.65 8.59 -20.01
CA ALA A 35 -6.04 8.03 -18.72
C ALA A 35 -5.86 6.51 -18.62
N TRP A 36 -6.02 5.79 -19.73
CA TRP A 36 -6.04 4.33 -19.80
C TRP A 36 -4.85 3.64 -19.11
N PRO A 37 -3.58 4.02 -19.35
CA PRO A 37 -2.43 3.38 -18.69
C PRO A 37 -2.43 3.56 -17.16
N ILE A 38 -3.10 4.59 -16.64
CA ILE A 38 -3.22 4.86 -15.20
C ILE A 38 -4.37 4.03 -14.61
N ILE A 39 -5.59 4.19 -15.14
CA ILE A 39 -6.81 3.63 -14.54
C ILE A 39 -6.95 2.12 -14.71
N THR A 40 -6.19 1.51 -15.63
CA THR A 40 -6.21 0.05 -15.85
C THR A 40 -5.08 -0.69 -15.14
N ASN A 41 -4.31 -0.01 -14.28
CA ASN A 41 -3.25 -0.65 -13.52
C ASN A 41 -3.82 -1.61 -12.46
N ARG A 42 -3.85 -2.90 -12.80
CA ARG A 42 -4.43 -3.96 -11.96
C ARG A 42 -3.78 -4.10 -10.59
N GLU A 43 -2.49 -3.81 -10.45
CA GLU A 43 -1.80 -3.94 -9.16
C GLU A 43 -2.25 -2.85 -8.20
N ILE A 44 -2.41 -1.63 -8.70
CA ILE A 44 -2.93 -0.50 -7.91
C ILE A 44 -4.42 -0.67 -7.63
N LEU A 45 -5.19 -1.18 -8.60
CA LEU A 45 -6.60 -1.54 -8.36
C LEU A 45 -6.74 -2.64 -7.29
N ALA A 46 -5.80 -3.59 -7.22
CA ALA A 46 -5.76 -4.58 -6.15
C ALA A 46 -5.47 -3.94 -4.78
N VAL A 47 -4.56 -2.96 -4.70
CA VAL A 47 -4.35 -2.17 -3.48
C VAL A 47 -5.63 -1.42 -3.09
N HIS A 48 -6.29 -0.77 -4.05
CA HIS A 48 -7.56 -0.06 -3.81
C HIS A 48 -8.64 -1.01 -3.25
N ALA A 49 -8.82 -2.17 -3.87
CA ALA A 49 -9.82 -3.16 -3.48
C ALA A 49 -9.50 -3.92 -2.18
N ALA A 50 -8.26 -3.86 -1.69
CA ALA A 50 -7.89 -4.55 -0.46
C ALA A 50 -8.51 -3.89 0.77
N TRP A 51 -9.18 -4.68 1.61
CA TRP A 51 -9.75 -4.24 2.89
C TRP A 51 -9.40 -5.29 3.96
N PRO A 52 -8.12 -5.39 4.37
CA PRO A 52 -7.74 -6.39 5.35
C PRO A 52 -8.45 -6.11 6.67
N ALA A 53 -8.79 -7.17 7.40
CA ALA A 53 -9.33 -7.04 8.75
C ALA A 53 -8.32 -6.28 9.61
N GLY A 54 -8.68 -5.09 10.06
CA GLY A 54 -7.88 -4.31 10.99
C GLY A 54 -8.16 -4.66 12.45
N PRO A 55 -7.46 -4.00 13.37
CA PRO A 55 -7.29 -4.44 14.75
C PRO A 55 -8.55 -4.30 15.62
N HIS A 56 -9.58 -3.58 15.16
CA HIS A 56 -10.80 -3.34 15.93
C HIS A 56 -11.99 -4.16 15.39
N PRO A 57 -12.37 -5.27 16.08
CA PRO A 57 -13.49 -6.11 15.66
C PRO A 57 -14.86 -5.40 15.71
N GLN A 58 -14.95 -4.24 16.37
CA GLN A 58 -16.21 -3.50 16.57
C GLN A 58 -16.50 -2.43 15.49
N MET A 59 -15.50 -2.05 14.67
CA MET A 59 -15.67 -1.11 13.55
C MET A 59 -15.64 -1.78 12.16
N GLY A 60 -15.85 -3.10 12.09
CA GLY A 60 -15.77 -3.83 10.82
C GLY A 60 -14.33 -3.99 10.27
N GLY A 61 -13.32 -3.72 11.11
CA GLY A 61 -11.92 -4.06 10.89
C GLY A 61 -11.20 -3.23 9.84
N ALA A 62 -11.70 -3.09 8.62
CA ALA A 62 -10.86 -2.63 7.53
C ALA A 62 -10.66 -1.11 7.49
N LEU A 63 -9.41 -0.67 7.56
CA LEU A 63 -9.03 0.74 7.53
C LEU A 63 -8.52 1.13 6.13
N PRO A 64 -8.93 2.30 5.60
CA PRO A 64 -8.29 2.88 4.44
C PRO A 64 -6.82 3.19 4.74
N GLY A 65 -6.01 3.34 3.70
CA GLY A 65 -4.66 3.86 3.89
C GLY A 65 -4.67 5.29 4.42
N GLY A 66 -3.63 5.63 5.16
CA GLY A 66 -3.45 6.93 5.79
C GLY A 66 -2.06 7.48 5.56
N MET A 67 -1.89 8.78 5.80
CA MET A 67 -0.58 9.41 5.77
C MET A 67 0.22 8.96 7.00
N VAL A 68 1.47 8.54 6.78
CA VAL A 68 2.37 7.99 7.80
C VAL A 68 3.61 8.83 8.02
N ALA A 69 3.97 9.68 7.07
CA ALA A 69 5.06 10.64 7.20
C ALA A 69 4.86 11.84 6.27
N THR A 70 5.39 12.99 6.64
CA THR A 70 5.45 14.22 5.83
C THR A 70 6.50 15.16 6.39
N ASP A 71 6.98 16.12 5.59
CA ASP A 71 7.74 17.29 6.06
C ASP A 71 6.85 18.45 6.51
N GLY A 72 5.54 18.33 6.39
CA GLY A 72 4.59 19.28 6.94
C GLY A 72 4.74 19.41 8.46
N LYS A 73 4.68 20.65 8.97
CA LYS A 73 4.71 20.90 10.41
C LYS A 73 3.34 20.62 11.02
N PHE A 74 3.31 19.85 12.09
CA PHE A 74 2.12 19.69 12.92
C PHE A 74 2.00 20.89 13.87
N ILE A 75 1.02 21.75 13.65
CA ILE A 75 0.77 22.95 14.46
C ILE A 75 -0.71 22.96 14.83
N ASP A 76 -1.01 23.03 16.13
CA ASP A 76 -2.38 23.08 16.68
C ASP A 76 -3.30 21.94 16.19
N GLY A 77 -2.82 20.70 16.22
CA GLY A 77 -3.63 19.55 15.83
C GLY A 77 -3.80 19.37 14.32
N THR A 78 -3.21 20.25 13.51
CA THR A 78 -3.35 20.24 12.05
C THR A 78 -1.99 20.26 11.38
N ILE A 79 -1.83 19.49 10.30
CA ILE A 79 -0.65 19.59 9.44
C ILE A 79 -0.83 20.86 8.60
N LYS A 80 0.02 21.85 8.82
CA LYS A 80 -0.01 23.09 8.06
C LYS A 80 0.58 22.82 6.68
N PRO A 81 -0.20 23.01 5.60
CA PRO A 81 0.23 22.66 4.24
C PRO A 81 1.28 23.63 3.69
N GLU A 82 1.49 24.76 4.36
CA GLU A 82 2.21 25.95 3.90
C GLU A 82 3.70 25.72 3.61
N ASN A 83 4.25 24.52 3.84
CA ASN A 83 5.58 24.11 3.36
C ASN A 83 5.70 22.59 3.16
N MET A 84 4.59 21.90 2.88
CA MET A 84 4.64 20.45 2.70
C MET A 84 5.14 20.13 1.30
N THR A 85 6.40 19.68 1.20
CA THR A 85 7.01 19.33 -0.07
C THR A 85 6.95 17.83 -0.33
N TRP A 86 6.70 16.98 0.66
CA TRP A 86 6.48 15.55 0.44
C TRP A 86 5.56 14.90 1.47
N GLN A 87 4.99 13.78 1.06
CA GLN A 87 4.13 12.96 1.88
C GLN A 87 4.37 11.48 1.61
N VAL A 88 4.16 10.66 2.62
CA VAL A 88 4.14 9.21 2.51
C VAL A 88 2.82 8.69 3.08
N TRP A 89 2.18 7.84 2.29
CA TRP A 89 0.94 7.18 2.64
C TRP A 89 1.15 5.68 2.67
N ALA A 90 0.48 4.98 3.57
CA ALA A 90 0.58 3.53 3.67
C ALA A 90 -0.80 2.89 3.86
N LYS A 91 -0.95 1.68 3.31
CA LYS A 91 -2.14 0.85 3.46
C LYS A 91 -1.75 -0.61 3.60
N ASN A 92 -2.26 -1.28 4.63
CA ASN A 92 -2.16 -2.73 4.72
C ASN A 92 -2.94 -3.37 3.56
N VAL A 93 -2.32 -4.30 2.84
CA VAL A 93 -2.97 -5.01 1.72
C VAL A 93 -3.30 -6.43 2.12
N THR A 94 -2.37 -7.10 2.80
CA THR A 94 -2.54 -8.44 3.37
C THR A 94 -1.88 -8.51 4.74
N ALA A 95 -1.92 -9.67 5.39
CA ALA A 95 -1.20 -9.91 6.64
C ALA A 95 0.34 -9.82 6.50
N THR A 96 0.89 -9.86 5.29
CA THR A 96 2.35 -9.84 5.05
C THR A 96 2.80 -8.75 4.09
N SER A 97 1.87 -7.95 3.56
CA SER A 97 2.18 -6.89 2.60
C SER A 97 1.52 -5.55 2.93
N VAL A 98 2.28 -4.48 2.74
CA VAL A 98 1.84 -3.08 2.86
C VAL A 98 2.13 -2.35 1.56
N ALA A 99 1.18 -1.57 1.08
CA ALA A 99 1.38 -0.66 -0.03
C ALA A 99 1.79 0.71 0.51
N VAL A 100 2.78 1.34 -0.13
CA VAL A 100 3.33 2.63 0.27
C VAL A 100 3.39 3.55 -0.95
N LEU A 101 2.85 4.75 -0.81
CA LEU A 101 2.87 5.80 -1.81
C LEU A 101 3.72 6.96 -1.29
N LEU A 102 4.86 7.20 -1.92
CA LEU A 102 5.73 8.34 -1.67
C LEU A 102 5.41 9.40 -2.72
N VAL A 103 5.09 10.62 -2.28
CA VAL A 103 4.66 11.73 -3.14
C VAL A 103 5.60 12.89 -2.93
N ASN A 104 6.18 13.39 -4.03
CA ASN A 104 6.82 14.69 -4.06
C ASN A 104 5.75 15.73 -4.36
N ALA A 105 5.31 16.49 -3.36
CA ALA A 105 4.34 17.56 -3.50
C ALA A 105 4.99 18.92 -3.86
N GLY A 106 6.31 19.03 -3.78
CA GLY A 106 7.06 20.24 -4.06
C GLY A 106 7.37 20.45 -5.55
N ASP A 107 7.96 21.62 -5.84
CA ASP A 107 8.27 22.09 -7.19
C ASP A 107 9.70 21.71 -7.66
N ALA A 108 10.45 20.97 -6.84
CA ALA A 108 11.82 20.54 -7.13
C ALA A 108 11.97 19.02 -6.98
N THR A 109 12.88 18.42 -7.76
CA THR A 109 13.24 17.01 -7.61
C THR A 109 13.83 16.78 -6.23
N GLN A 110 13.38 15.72 -5.54
CA GLN A 110 13.90 15.37 -4.23
C GLN A 110 13.76 13.88 -3.93
N ASP A 111 14.53 13.43 -2.93
CA ASP A 111 14.40 12.08 -2.38
C ASP A 111 13.29 12.07 -1.34
N VAL A 112 12.41 11.07 -1.41
CA VAL A 112 11.37 10.84 -0.40
C VAL A 112 11.63 9.51 0.26
N ALA A 113 11.72 9.50 1.58
CA ALA A 113 12.08 8.31 2.36
C ALA A 113 10.99 7.96 3.38
N VAL A 114 10.93 6.68 3.73
CA VAL A 114 10.03 6.18 4.77
C VAL A 114 10.72 5.10 5.59
N HIS A 115 10.63 5.24 6.91
CA HIS A 115 11.06 4.19 7.83
C HIS A 115 10.00 3.09 7.88
N LEU A 116 10.44 1.84 7.78
CA LEU A 116 9.57 0.67 7.68
C LEU A 116 9.08 0.17 9.04
N ASP A 117 9.65 0.68 10.13
CA ASP A 117 9.19 0.39 11.49
C ASP A 117 7.74 0.83 11.65
N GLY A 118 6.85 -0.13 11.90
CA GLY A 118 5.42 0.14 12.12
C GLY A 118 4.57 0.20 10.86
N ILE A 119 5.16 0.14 9.66
CA ILE A 119 4.42 0.11 8.39
C ILE A 119 4.39 -1.31 7.81
N VAL A 120 5.43 -2.11 8.02
CA VAL A 120 5.47 -3.50 7.58
C VAL A 120 4.59 -4.33 8.52
N PRO A 121 3.73 -5.24 8.01
CA PRO A 121 2.69 -5.91 8.79
C PRO A 121 3.20 -7.00 9.74
N CYS A 122 4.45 -6.88 10.17
CA CYS A 122 5.08 -7.72 11.15
C CYS A 122 5.93 -6.82 12.08
N ARG A 123 5.36 -6.36 13.21
CA ARG A 123 6.06 -5.51 14.18
C ARG A 123 6.54 -6.31 15.41
N PRO A 124 7.73 -6.04 15.97
CA PRO A 124 8.13 -6.51 17.30
C PRO A 124 7.14 -6.03 18.37
N ALA A 125 6.87 -6.85 19.38
CA ALA A 125 6.00 -6.45 20.50
C ALA A 125 6.63 -5.27 21.26
N GLY A 126 5.86 -4.18 21.45
CA GLY A 126 6.22 -3.09 22.39
C GLY A 126 6.18 -1.64 21.86
N LEU A 127 6.01 -1.41 20.55
CA LEU A 127 6.12 -0.07 19.95
C LEU A 127 4.76 0.63 19.65
N CYS A 128 3.66 0.18 20.27
CA CYS A 128 2.31 0.74 20.06
C CYS A 128 1.84 1.60 21.24
N ASN A 129 2.76 2.28 21.92
CA ASN A 129 2.48 3.17 23.05
C ASN A 129 2.36 4.65 22.63
N GLU A 130 2.53 4.98 21.35
CA GLU A 130 2.25 6.30 20.81
C GLU A 130 0.82 6.36 20.26
N SER A 131 -0.02 7.16 20.90
CA SER A 131 -1.46 7.28 20.63
C SER A 131 -1.81 7.64 19.17
N HIS A 132 -0.94 8.35 18.46
CA HIS A 132 -1.18 8.72 17.06
C HIS A 132 -0.94 7.59 16.05
N LEU A 133 -0.35 6.47 16.47
CA LEU A 133 -0.04 5.32 15.60
C LEU A 133 -0.90 4.08 15.92
N GLU A 134 -1.82 4.16 16.90
CA GLU A 134 -2.69 3.05 17.32
C GLU A 134 -3.56 2.49 16.18
N HIS A 135 -3.97 3.35 15.23
CA HIS A 135 -4.79 2.92 14.09
C HIS A 135 -4.00 2.19 12.99
N LEU A 136 -2.67 2.19 13.05
CA LEU A 136 -1.80 1.51 12.09
C LEU A 136 -1.28 0.16 12.61
N CYS A 137 -1.72 -0.27 13.79
CA CYS A 137 -1.23 -1.47 14.45
C CYS A 137 -1.58 -2.75 13.67
N ALA A 138 -0.61 -3.21 12.86
CA ALA A 138 -0.56 -4.57 12.35
C ALA A 138 -0.38 -5.59 13.49
N PRO A 139 -0.80 -6.86 13.33
CA PRO A 139 -0.57 -7.90 14.33
C PRO A 139 0.92 -8.05 14.67
N THR A 140 1.22 -8.35 15.92
CA THR A 140 2.59 -8.65 16.37
C THR A 140 3.14 -9.82 15.58
N CYS A 141 4.41 -9.75 15.18
CA CYS A 141 5.12 -10.93 14.71
C CYS A 141 4.96 -12.00 15.79
N ARG A 142 4.51 -13.20 15.41
CA ARG A 142 4.72 -14.37 16.25
C ARG A 142 6.23 -14.66 16.23
N THR A 143 6.98 -13.99 17.08
CA THR A 143 8.29 -14.49 17.47
C THR A 143 8.00 -15.76 18.23
N ASN A 144 8.14 -16.91 17.57
CA ASN A 144 8.23 -18.16 18.32
C ASN A 144 9.37 -17.94 19.32
N GLY A 145 9.02 -17.96 20.62
CA GLY A 145 9.89 -17.49 21.69
C GLY A 145 11.30 -18.07 21.56
N GLY A 146 12.28 -17.18 21.43
CA GLY A 146 13.68 -17.57 21.30
C GLY A 146 14.51 -16.58 20.48
N GLY A 147 14.84 -15.42 21.07
CA GLY A 147 16.14 -14.74 20.97
C GLY A 147 16.84 -14.51 19.62
N GLY A 148 16.20 -14.70 18.47
CA GLY A 148 16.77 -14.49 17.16
C GLY A 148 16.03 -13.40 16.40
N SER A 149 16.59 -12.19 16.38
CA SER A 149 16.28 -11.17 15.38
C SER A 149 16.70 -11.67 13.99
N GLY A 150 15.97 -12.64 13.44
CA GLY A 150 16.09 -12.99 12.04
C GLY A 150 15.66 -11.76 11.24
N ALA A 151 16.61 -11.11 10.57
CA ALA A 151 16.34 -9.93 9.78
C ALA A 151 15.21 -10.24 8.78
N VAL A 152 14.05 -9.62 8.98
CA VAL A 152 12.91 -9.78 8.07
C VAL A 152 13.35 -9.26 6.71
N ARG A 153 13.41 -10.14 5.72
CA ARG A 153 13.68 -9.74 4.34
C ARG A 153 12.41 -9.11 3.78
N ILE A 154 12.53 -7.91 3.24
CA ILE A 154 11.42 -7.19 2.63
C ILE A 154 11.68 -7.08 1.14
N THR A 155 10.82 -7.70 0.35
CA THR A 155 10.81 -7.53 -1.10
C THR A 155 9.99 -6.29 -1.45
N ALA A 156 10.43 -5.54 -2.45
CA ALA A 156 9.75 -4.34 -2.93
C ALA A 156 9.39 -4.50 -4.41
N ARG A 157 8.19 -4.02 -4.79
CA ARG A 157 7.72 -3.99 -6.17
C ARG A 157 7.19 -2.61 -6.50
N ASP A 158 7.69 -2.00 -7.58
CA ASP A 158 7.14 -0.77 -8.13
C ASP A 158 5.87 -1.08 -8.92
N LEU A 159 4.75 -0.51 -8.48
CA LEU A 159 3.43 -0.75 -9.06
C LEU A 159 3.20 0.06 -10.33
N TRP A 160 3.87 1.19 -10.50
CA TRP A 160 3.81 1.96 -11.75
C TRP A 160 4.64 1.30 -12.84
N ALA A 161 5.87 0.91 -12.51
CA ALA A 161 6.77 0.23 -13.45
C ALA A 161 6.47 -1.27 -13.61
N ARG A 162 5.63 -1.84 -12.73
CA ARG A 162 5.30 -3.28 -12.65
C ARG A 162 6.56 -4.15 -12.57
N ALA A 163 7.55 -3.67 -11.82
CA ALA A 163 8.87 -4.25 -11.76
C ALA A 163 9.28 -4.53 -10.32
N ALA A 164 10.04 -5.61 -10.10
CA ALA A 164 10.69 -5.84 -8.83
C ALA A 164 11.77 -4.76 -8.60
N LEU A 165 11.86 -4.28 -7.36
CA LEU A 165 12.93 -3.41 -6.88
C LEU A 165 13.91 -4.24 -6.04
N PRO A 166 15.13 -3.73 -5.79
CA PRO A 166 16.03 -4.33 -4.82
C PRO A 166 15.36 -4.52 -3.46
N ASP A 167 15.71 -5.59 -2.76
CA ASP A 167 15.21 -5.84 -1.41
C ASP A 167 15.60 -4.69 -0.48
N VAL A 168 14.67 -4.31 0.39
CA VAL A 168 14.91 -3.23 1.34
C VAL A 168 15.74 -3.77 2.50
N ARG A 169 16.93 -3.20 2.69
CA ARG A 169 17.85 -3.50 3.79
C ARG A 169 18.01 -2.25 4.65
N GLY A 170 18.06 -2.40 5.97
CA GLY A 170 18.26 -1.28 6.89
C GLY A 170 17.01 -0.50 7.28
N GLY A 171 15.82 -1.09 7.08
CA GLY A 171 14.58 -0.55 7.66
C GLY A 171 14.08 0.75 7.05
N THR A 172 14.69 1.29 5.99
CA THR A 172 14.23 2.50 5.31
C THR A 172 14.09 2.23 3.82
N PHE A 173 12.98 2.65 3.22
CA PHE A 173 12.81 2.69 1.76
C PHE A 173 12.95 4.14 1.28
N VAL A 174 13.73 4.36 0.22
CA VAL A 174 13.97 5.68 -0.38
C VAL A 174 13.55 5.65 -1.85
N ALA A 175 12.69 6.58 -2.24
CA ALA A 175 12.43 6.91 -3.63
C ALA A 175 13.36 8.05 -4.04
N GLU A 176 14.48 7.69 -4.68
CA GLU A 176 15.50 8.64 -5.12
C GLU A 176 15.03 9.44 -6.34
N GLY A 177 15.38 10.74 -6.36
CA GLY A 177 15.23 11.60 -7.53
C GLY A 177 13.79 11.75 -8.02
N LEU A 178 12.82 11.80 -7.11
CA LEU A 178 11.41 11.88 -7.47
C LEU A 178 11.10 13.27 -8.04
N ALA A 179 10.64 13.33 -9.30
CA ALA A 179 10.35 14.59 -9.99
C ALA A 179 9.23 15.40 -9.28
N PRO A 180 9.15 16.73 -9.51
CA PRO A 180 8.07 17.56 -8.97
C PRO A 180 6.69 16.97 -9.28
N HIS A 181 5.82 16.90 -8.27
CA HIS A 181 4.45 16.36 -8.38
C HIS A 181 4.36 14.89 -8.81
N ASP A 182 5.46 14.15 -8.81
CA ASP A 182 5.48 12.72 -9.12
C ASP A 182 5.31 11.86 -7.86
N SER A 183 5.06 10.56 -8.08
CA SER A 183 4.91 9.58 -7.02
C SER A 183 5.59 8.25 -7.33
N LYS A 184 6.06 7.59 -6.26
CA LYS A 184 6.51 6.20 -6.25
C LYS A 184 5.48 5.37 -5.48
N PHE A 185 4.90 4.38 -6.13
CA PHE A 185 3.93 3.48 -5.50
C PHE A 185 4.54 2.09 -5.42
N VAL A 186 4.79 1.61 -4.20
CA VAL A 186 5.44 0.33 -3.96
C VAL A 186 4.58 -0.60 -3.13
N LEU A 187 4.65 -1.90 -3.43
CA LEU A 187 4.18 -2.95 -2.54
C LEU A 187 5.39 -3.57 -1.85
N LEU A 188 5.41 -3.50 -0.53
CA LEU A 188 6.41 -4.11 0.33
C LEU A 188 5.84 -5.40 0.90
N THR A 189 6.57 -6.51 0.75
CA THR A 189 6.14 -7.83 1.25
C THR A 189 7.22 -8.43 2.13
N ALA A 190 6.86 -8.74 3.37
CA ALA A 190 7.70 -9.45 4.30
C ALA A 190 7.83 -10.92 3.87
N VAL A 191 9.07 -11.39 3.75
CA VAL A 191 9.40 -12.78 3.46
C VAL A 191 9.91 -13.41 4.75
N THR A 192 9.09 -14.24 5.39
CA THR A 192 9.54 -15.05 6.52
C THR A 192 10.46 -16.15 5.98
N GLY A 193 11.69 -16.18 6.47
CA GLY A 193 12.67 -17.19 6.11
C GLY A 193 12.26 -18.58 6.62
N SER A 194 11.45 -19.29 5.83
CA SER A 194 11.41 -20.74 5.80
C SER A 194 11.26 -21.10 4.32
N GLY A 195 12.35 -21.59 3.72
CA GLY A 195 12.38 -22.03 2.33
C GLY A 195 11.58 -23.31 2.10
N ASP A 196 10.27 -23.28 2.36
CA ASP A 196 9.34 -24.28 1.90
C ASP A 196 8.46 -23.65 0.82
N ALA A 197 8.59 -24.20 -0.39
CA ALA A 197 7.69 -23.93 -1.50
C ALA A 197 6.24 -24.10 -1.06
N PRO A 198 5.27 -23.35 -1.65
CA PRO A 198 3.87 -23.57 -1.34
C PRO A 198 3.49 -25.01 -1.71
N GLN A 199 3.32 -25.87 -0.71
CA GLN A 199 2.62 -27.14 -0.91
C GLN A 199 1.18 -26.77 -1.26
N SER A 200 0.88 -26.96 -2.55
CA SER A 200 -0.45 -26.96 -3.13
C SER A 200 -1.30 -28.00 -2.41
N THR A 201 -1.97 -27.60 -1.33
CA THR A 201 -3.12 -28.31 -0.79
C THR A 201 -4.36 -27.74 -1.46
N VAL A 202 -4.54 -28.09 -2.74
CA VAL A 202 -5.86 -28.00 -3.37
C VAL A 202 -6.80 -28.89 -2.55
N PRO A 203 -7.85 -28.34 -1.90
CA PRO A 203 -8.91 -29.17 -1.41
C PRO A 203 -9.61 -29.75 -2.64
N SER A 204 -9.57 -31.07 -2.80
CA SER A 204 -10.38 -31.76 -3.80
C SER A 204 -11.85 -31.54 -3.46
N ALA A 205 -12.46 -30.52 -4.06
CA ALA A 205 -13.90 -30.32 -4.02
C ALA A 205 -14.55 -31.38 -4.93
N ARG A 206 -14.75 -32.58 -4.38
CA ARG A 206 -15.82 -33.47 -4.85
C ARG A 206 -17.13 -32.96 -4.26
N THR A 207 -17.85 -32.13 -5.01
CA THR A 207 -19.28 -31.95 -4.76
C THR A 207 -20.03 -31.99 -6.09
N ASN A 208 -20.76 -33.09 -6.27
CA ASN A 208 -21.68 -33.33 -7.36
C ASN A 208 -22.71 -32.19 -7.45
N LEU A 209 -22.65 -31.37 -8.50
CA LEU A 209 -23.78 -30.54 -8.92
C LEU A 209 -24.64 -31.36 -9.88
N ALA A 210 -25.62 -32.08 -9.33
CA ALA A 210 -26.71 -32.64 -10.11
C ALA A 210 -27.68 -31.50 -10.48
N PHE A 211 -27.62 -31.08 -11.75
CA PHE A 211 -28.55 -30.14 -12.34
C PHE A 211 -29.92 -30.82 -12.51
N ARG A 212 -30.90 -30.48 -11.66
CA ARG A 212 -32.31 -30.85 -11.86
C ARG A 212 -33.04 -29.68 -12.49
N VAL A 213 -33.38 -29.83 -13.76
CA VAL A 213 -34.32 -28.95 -14.48
C VAL A 213 -35.75 -29.24 -13.97
N PRO A 214 -36.54 -28.25 -13.54
CA PRO A 214 -37.96 -28.44 -13.31
C PRO A 214 -38.67 -28.51 -14.67
N ARG A 215 -39.46 -29.57 -14.89
CA ARG A 215 -40.45 -29.61 -15.96
C ARG A 215 -41.66 -28.79 -15.51
N GLY A 216 -41.92 -27.69 -16.21
CA GLY A 216 -43.21 -27.02 -16.33
C GLY A 216 -43.62 -27.07 -17.78
#